data_AF-A0A3A6DGK3-F1
#
_entry.id   AF-A0A3A6DGK3-F1
#
_cell.length_a   1.000
_cell.length_b   1.000
_cell.length_c   1.000
_cell.angle_alpha   90.00
_cell.angle_beta   90.00
_cell.angle_gamma   90.00
#
_symmetry.space_group_name_H-M   'P 1'
#
loop_
_entity.id
_entity.type
_entity.pdbx_description
1 polymer ?
#
loop_
_entity_poly.entity_id
_entity_poly.type
_entity_poly.pdbx_seq_one_letter_code
_entity_poly.pdbx_strand_id
1 'polypeptide(L)'
;MDENKMNDGNENEWKASTVGEHTELVGDLNTDDDLIIYGCIKGNIKCSRSIQLYGSVEGDIICQEAVVVKASINGNVECKNTLKISQETKVEGNIITASLENGGSIHGDVIASDVMRLSSESQIIGDIEAGSISVEQGACIQGNIVIGAKVDMPSGKAAE
;
A
#
# COMPACT_ATOMS: atom_id res chain seq x y z
N MET A 1 -39.48 -36.69 13.68
CA MET A 1 -39.84 -35.30 13.96
C MET A 1 -38.77 -34.77 14.91
N ASP A 2 -37.49 -34.77 14.52
CA ASP A 2 -36.85 -33.78 13.59
C ASP A 2 -37.07 -32.39 14.20
N GLU A 3 -36.06 -31.65 14.65
CA GLU A 3 -34.82 -31.17 14.01
C GLU A 3 -34.00 -30.49 15.14
N ASN A 4 -32.70 -30.22 15.14
CA ASN A 4 -31.54 -30.52 14.34
C ASN A 4 -30.38 -29.88 15.15
N LYS A 5 -29.24 -30.59 15.30
CA LYS A 5 -27.99 -29.98 15.78
C LYS A 5 -27.56 -28.94 14.74
N MET A 6 -27.40 -27.68 15.13
CA MET A 6 -26.60 -26.74 14.36
C MET A 6 -25.37 -26.34 15.17
N ASN A 7 -24.27 -26.89 14.70
CA ASN A 7 -22.90 -26.53 14.99
C ASN A 7 -22.55 -25.36 14.06
N ASP A 8 -22.35 -24.17 14.62
CA ASP A 8 -21.44 -23.17 14.04
C ASP A 8 -20.20 -23.17 14.94
N GLY A 9 -19.00 -23.52 14.50
CA GLY A 9 -18.48 -23.41 13.14
C GLY A 9 -17.34 -22.39 13.09
N ASN A 10 -16.30 -22.61 13.92
CA ASN A 10 -14.93 -22.15 13.73
C ASN A 10 -14.69 -20.63 13.51
N GLU A 11 -14.60 -19.89 14.61
CA GLU A 11 -13.98 -18.56 14.68
C GLU A 11 -12.45 -18.70 14.55
N ASN A 12 -11.93 -18.88 13.33
CA ASN A 12 -10.52 -18.57 13.07
C ASN A 12 -10.39 -17.03 13.08
N GLU A 13 -10.31 -16.43 14.27
CA GLU A 13 -9.88 -15.04 14.45
C GLU A 13 -8.42 -14.91 13.96
N TRP A 14 -8.22 -14.54 12.69
CA TRP A 14 -6.95 -13.90 12.33
C TRP A 14 -6.91 -12.54 13.02
N LYS A 15 -6.25 -12.50 14.17
CA LYS A 15 -5.97 -11.25 14.87
C LYS A 15 -4.94 -10.49 14.07
N ALA A 16 -5.40 -9.58 13.22
CA ALA A 16 -4.52 -8.62 12.60
C ALA A 16 -3.77 -7.87 13.71
N SER A 17 -2.45 -7.78 13.56
CA SER A 17 -1.63 -7.00 14.50
C SER A 17 -2.05 -5.54 14.37
N THR A 18 -2.56 -4.95 15.45
CA THR A 18 -3.13 -3.60 15.42
C THR A 18 -2.27 -2.63 16.21
N VAL A 19 -1.82 -1.55 15.57
CA VAL A 19 -1.19 -0.41 16.24
C VAL A 19 -2.26 0.64 16.50
N GLY A 20 -2.55 0.91 17.77
CA GLY A 20 -3.61 1.85 18.16
C GLY A 20 -3.25 3.31 17.86
N GLU A 21 -4.29 4.15 17.70
CA GLU A 21 -4.23 5.60 17.44
C GLU A 21 -3.20 6.37 18.31
N HIS A 22 -3.12 6.03 19.60
CA HIS A 22 -2.26 6.71 20.57
C HIS A 22 -0.88 6.06 20.74
N THR A 23 -0.48 5.23 19.79
CA THR A 23 0.79 4.50 19.82
C THR A 23 1.74 5.10 18.82
N GLU A 24 2.93 5.48 19.29
CA GLU A 24 4.09 5.78 18.46
C GLU A 24 5.03 4.57 18.51
N LEU A 25 5.28 3.97 17.35
CA LEU A 25 6.28 2.92 17.22
C LEU A 25 7.55 3.53 16.63
N VAL A 26 8.66 3.46 17.37
CA VAL A 26 9.96 3.93 16.92
C VAL A 26 10.89 2.72 16.75
N GLY A 27 11.39 2.52 15.53
CA GLY A 27 12.20 1.39 15.13
C GLY A 27 11.57 0.60 13.98
N ASP A 28 12.26 -0.46 13.56
CA ASP A 28 11.80 -1.29 12.46
C ASP A 28 10.73 -2.30 12.92
N LEU A 29 9.65 -2.43 12.16
CA LEU A 29 8.59 -3.39 12.39
C LEU A 29 8.67 -4.50 11.33
N ASN A 30 8.90 -5.74 11.77
CA ASN A 30 8.85 -6.92 10.91
C ASN A 30 7.71 -7.84 11.35
N THR A 31 6.78 -8.12 10.46
CA THR A 31 5.61 -8.99 10.71
C THR A 31 5.34 -9.89 9.52
N ASP A 32 4.93 -11.13 9.79
CA ASP A 32 4.49 -12.07 8.76
C ASP A 32 2.96 -12.18 8.67
N ASP A 33 2.24 -11.48 9.55
CA ASP A 33 0.79 -11.41 9.61
C ASP A 33 0.24 -10.08 9.07
N ASP A 34 -1.06 -10.04 8.81
CA ASP A 34 -1.77 -8.84 8.41
C ASP A 34 -1.66 -7.75 9.50
N LEU A 35 -1.41 -6.52 9.07
CA LEU A 35 -1.10 -5.40 9.95
C LEU A 35 -2.08 -4.25 9.73
N ILE A 36 -2.64 -3.73 10.81
CA ILE A 36 -3.51 -2.55 10.80
C ILE A 36 -2.87 -1.45 11.65
N ILE A 37 -2.68 -0.28 11.06
CA ILE A 37 -1.95 0.83 11.69
C ILE A 37 -2.87 2.04 11.79
N TYR A 38 -3.34 2.34 13.00
CA TYR A 38 -4.03 3.59 13.31
C TYR A 38 -3.08 4.65 13.88
N GLY A 39 -1.95 4.25 14.44
CA GLY A 39 -0.96 5.13 15.08
C GLY A 39 0.10 5.70 14.14
N CYS A 40 1.17 6.21 14.73
CA CYS A 40 2.34 6.73 14.01
C CYS A 40 3.50 5.73 14.09
N ILE A 41 4.16 5.48 12.96
CA ILE A 41 5.35 4.64 12.89
C ILE A 41 6.51 5.45 12.36
N LYS A 42 7.63 5.42 13.09
CA LYS A 42 8.91 6.02 12.70
C LYS A 42 9.96 4.92 12.60
N GLY A 43 10.25 4.50 11.38
CA GLY A 43 11.11 3.36 11.08
C GLY A 43 10.55 2.53 9.94
N ASN A 44 11.30 1.50 9.54
CA ASN A 44 10.95 0.73 8.36
C ASN A 44 9.93 -0.36 8.70
N ILE A 45 8.99 -0.59 7.81
CA ILE A 45 7.95 -1.60 7.96
C ILE A 45 8.19 -2.69 6.92
N LYS A 46 8.37 -3.92 7.39
CA LYS A 46 8.42 -5.11 6.55
C LYS A 46 7.25 -6.02 6.92
N CYS A 47 6.32 -6.21 6.00
CA CYS A 47 5.16 -7.08 6.17
C CYS A 47 5.15 -8.15 5.09
N SER A 48 5.13 -9.43 5.45
CA SER A 48 5.06 -10.51 4.45
C SER A 48 3.65 -10.73 3.88
N ARG A 49 2.63 -9.98 4.34
CA ARG A 49 1.23 -10.04 3.88
C ARG A 49 0.68 -8.64 3.57
N SER A 50 -0.50 -8.32 4.10
CA SER A 50 -1.22 -7.08 3.83
C SER A 50 -1.04 -6.04 4.93
N ILE A 51 -1.01 -4.77 4.54
CA ILE A 51 -1.00 -3.62 5.45
C ILE A 51 -2.24 -2.77 5.21
N GLN A 52 -2.96 -2.40 6.29
CA GLN A 52 -3.96 -1.35 6.28
C GLN A 52 -3.46 -0.17 7.10
N LEU A 53 -3.20 0.95 6.44
CA LEU A 53 -2.67 2.15 7.07
C LEU A 53 -3.71 3.25 7.13
N TYR A 54 -4.01 3.70 8.34
CA TYR A 54 -4.90 4.82 8.67
C TYR A 54 -4.16 6.00 9.31
N GLY A 55 -2.95 5.78 9.83
CA GLY A 55 -2.13 6.78 10.52
C GLY A 55 -1.01 7.37 9.65
N SER A 56 0.15 7.59 10.25
CA SER A 56 1.33 8.13 9.55
C SER A 56 2.53 7.22 9.65
N VAL A 57 3.29 7.10 8.56
CA VAL A 57 4.54 6.34 8.52
C VAL A 57 5.66 7.25 8.03
N GLU A 58 6.74 7.30 8.79
CA GLU A 58 8.01 7.93 8.44
C GLU A 58 9.08 6.83 8.33
N GLY A 59 9.34 6.36 7.12
CA GLY A 59 10.22 5.23 6.85
C GLY A 59 9.79 4.43 5.62
N ASP A 60 10.61 3.46 5.23
CA ASP A 60 10.35 2.63 4.05
C ASP A 60 9.37 1.49 4.39
N ILE A 61 8.42 1.21 3.50
CA ILE A 61 7.41 0.16 3.64
C ILE A 61 7.64 -0.90 2.58
N ILE A 62 7.81 -2.15 2.99
CA ILE A 62 7.92 -3.31 2.10
C ILE A 62 6.80 -4.29 2.45
N CYS A 63 5.89 -4.54 1.51
CA CYS A 63 4.80 -5.48 1.71
C CYS A 63 4.35 -6.22 0.45
N GLN A 64 3.48 -7.23 0.60
CA GLN A 64 2.83 -7.87 -0.55
C GLN A 64 1.70 -6.98 -1.06
N GLU A 65 0.83 -6.55 -0.15
CA GLU A 65 -0.35 -5.75 -0.45
C GLU A 65 -0.48 -4.63 0.58
N ALA A 66 -0.94 -3.46 0.14
CA ALA A 66 -1.21 -2.35 1.04
C ALA A 66 -2.47 -1.59 0.63
N VAL A 67 -3.23 -1.20 1.65
CA VAL A 67 -4.38 -0.32 1.55
C VAL A 67 -4.14 0.86 2.47
N VAL A 68 -4.03 2.04 1.89
CA VAL A 68 -3.74 3.28 2.60
C VAL A 68 -4.98 4.15 2.56
N VAL A 69 -5.48 4.55 3.73
CA VAL A 69 -6.76 5.23 3.87
C VAL A 69 -6.61 6.44 4.77
N LYS A 70 -6.73 7.65 4.21
CA LYS A 70 -6.62 8.93 4.96
C LYS A 70 -5.34 9.04 5.79
N ALA A 71 -4.24 8.54 5.23
CA ALA A 71 -2.96 8.40 5.93
C ALA A 71 -1.88 9.30 5.30
N SER A 72 -0.72 9.38 5.94
CA SER A 72 0.44 10.10 5.40
C SER A 72 1.69 9.21 5.44
N ILE A 73 2.34 9.04 4.30
CA ILE A 73 3.56 8.25 4.17
C ILE A 73 4.68 9.19 3.76
N ASN A 74 5.78 9.19 4.50
CA ASN A 74 7.03 9.85 4.13
C ASN A 74 8.13 8.77 4.10
N GLY A 75 8.52 8.37 2.89
CA GLY A 75 9.40 7.23 2.65
C GLY A 75 9.00 6.44 1.42
N ASN A 76 9.80 5.44 1.05
CA ASN A 76 9.56 4.64 -0.14
C ASN A 76 8.59 3.49 0.16
N VAL A 77 7.75 3.14 -0.82
CA VAL A 77 6.78 2.04 -0.70
C VAL A 77 7.04 1.01 -1.76
N GLU A 78 7.43 -0.20 -1.36
CA GLU A 78 7.59 -1.36 -2.22
C GLU A 78 6.47 -2.37 -1.94
N CYS A 79 5.54 -2.50 -2.88
CA CYS A 79 4.47 -3.48 -2.85
C CYS A 79 4.67 -4.52 -3.95
N LYS A 80 4.61 -5.81 -3.64
CA LYS A 80 4.81 -6.83 -4.67
C LYS A 80 3.59 -7.03 -5.58
N ASN A 81 2.38 -6.85 -5.05
CA ASN A 81 1.14 -7.10 -5.76
C ASN A 81 0.33 -5.81 -5.97
N THR A 82 -0.46 -5.43 -4.98
CA THR A 82 -1.45 -4.35 -5.13
C THR A 82 -1.25 -3.30 -4.04
N LEU A 83 -1.16 -2.04 -4.47
CA LEU A 83 -1.18 -0.88 -3.60
C LEU A 83 -2.43 -0.05 -3.92
N LYS A 84 -3.26 0.17 -2.90
CA LYS A 84 -4.44 1.03 -3.00
C LYS A 84 -4.27 2.24 -2.10
N ILE A 85 -4.39 3.42 -2.67
CA ILE A 85 -4.28 4.71 -1.98
C ILE A 85 -5.64 5.39 -2.08
N SER A 86 -6.28 5.61 -0.95
CA SER A 86 -7.56 6.31 -0.87
C SER A 86 -7.38 7.81 -0.99
N GLN A 87 -8.48 8.51 -1.24
CA GLN A 87 -8.58 9.96 -1.13
C GLN A 87 -8.09 10.46 0.23
N GLU A 88 -7.66 11.72 0.26
CA GLU A 88 -7.10 12.39 1.45
C GLU A 88 -5.79 11.77 1.98
N THR A 89 -5.16 10.87 1.21
CA THR A 89 -3.84 10.32 1.52
C THR A 89 -2.75 11.15 0.85
N LYS A 90 -1.62 11.33 1.55
CA LYS A 90 -0.41 11.96 1.01
C LYS A 90 0.76 10.98 1.08
N VAL A 91 1.46 10.81 -0.03
CA VAL A 91 2.68 10.00 -0.10
C VAL A 91 3.82 10.88 -0.60
N GLU A 92 4.88 11.02 0.18
CA GLU A 92 6.11 11.70 -0.18
C GLU A 92 7.23 10.66 -0.24
N GLY A 93 7.65 10.28 -1.44
CA GLY A 93 8.62 9.22 -1.67
C GLY A 93 8.31 8.41 -2.92
N ASN A 94 9.20 7.47 -3.24
CA ASN A 94 9.07 6.65 -4.43
C ASN A 94 8.20 5.42 -4.18
N ILE A 95 7.42 5.03 -5.17
CA ILE A 95 6.51 3.89 -5.09
C ILE A 95 6.88 2.87 -6.15
N ILE A 96 7.01 1.61 -5.75
CA ILE A 96 7.20 0.46 -6.64
C ILE A 96 6.09 -0.53 -6.33
N THR A 97 5.20 -0.79 -7.29
CA THR A 97 4.08 -1.75 -7.10
C THR A 97 3.66 -2.45 -8.38
N ALA A 98 3.18 -3.70 -8.37
CA ALA A 98 2.73 -4.31 -9.62
C ALA A 98 1.45 -3.64 -10.14
N SER A 99 0.48 -3.47 -9.25
CA SER A 99 -0.76 -2.75 -9.49
C SER A 99 -0.89 -1.56 -8.53
N LEU A 100 -1.19 -0.38 -9.07
CA LEU A 100 -1.47 0.83 -8.30
C LEU A 100 -2.89 1.30 -8.55
N GLU A 101 -3.64 1.57 -7.49
CA GLU A 101 -4.90 2.33 -7.54
C GLU A 101 -4.72 3.56 -6.67
N ASN A 102 -4.53 4.73 -7.29
CA ASN A 102 -4.30 5.98 -6.59
C ASN A 102 -5.53 6.90 -6.66
N GLY A 103 -6.04 7.27 -5.49
CA GLY A 103 -7.03 8.33 -5.32
C GLY A 103 -6.54 9.52 -4.47
N GLY A 104 -5.25 9.54 -4.08
CA GLY A 104 -4.65 10.60 -3.26
C GLY A 104 -3.54 11.37 -3.97
N SER A 105 -2.73 12.09 -3.18
CA SER A 105 -1.60 12.89 -3.66
C SER A 105 -0.29 12.13 -3.46
N ILE A 106 0.48 11.95 -4.53
CA ILE A 106 1.80 11.32 -4.53
C ILE A 106 2.82 12.35 -5.01
N HIS A 107 3.90 12.52 -4.26
CA HIS A 107 5.05 13.33 -4.62
C HIS A 107 6.30 12.45 -4.63
N GLY A 108 6.79 12.13 -5.82
CA GLY A 108 7.88 11.17 -6.04
C GLY A 108 7.64 10.32 -7.28
N ASP A 109 8.61 9.46 -7.57
CA ASP A 109 8.58 8.63 -8.77
C ASP A 109 7.75 7.36 -8.52
N VAL A 110 6.95 6.97 -9.50
CA VAL A 110 6.02 5.86 -9.38
C VAL A 110 6.26 4.84 -10.47
N ILE A 111 6.58 3.62 -10.05
CA ILE A 111 6.86 2.50 -10.93
C ILE A 111 5.78 1.44 -10.73
N ALA A 112 4.95 1.23 -11.76
CA ALA A 112 3.90 0.23 -11.81
C ALA A 112 4.18 -0.83 -12.89
N SER A 113 4.52 -2.07 -12.53
CA SER A 113 4.92 -3.05 -13.55
C SER A 113 3.77 -3.55 -14.43
N ASP A 114 2.53 -3.55 -13.94
CA ASP A 114 1.35 -4.07 -14.64
C ASP A 114 0.34 -2.95 -14.95
N VAL A 115 -0.47 -2.55 -13.96
CA VAL A 115 -1.56 -1.58 -14.16
C VAL A 115 -1.52 -0.45 -13.13
N MET A 116 -1.65 0.79 -13.61
CA MET A 116 -1.83 1.98 -12.79
C MET A 116 -3.20 2.60 -13.07
N ARG A 117 -4.04 2.73 -12.04
CA ARG A 117 -5.35 3.39 -12.07
C ARG A 117 -5.29 4.65 -11.24
N LEU A 118 -5.66 5.77 -11.87
CA LEU A 118 -5.68 7.09 -11.25
C LEU A 118 -7.14 7.56 -11.18
N SER A 119 -7.66 7.74 -9.96
CA SER A 119 -9.03 8.23 -9.73
C SER A 119 -9.14 9.74 -9.95
N SER A 120 -10.36 10.26 -10.00
CA SER A 120 -10.65 11.69 -10.27
C SER A 120 -9.92 12.70 -9.35
N GLU A 121 -9.61 12.34 -8.11
CA GLU A 121 -8.94 13.22 -7.14
C GLU A 121 -7.42 12.98 -7.06
N SER A 122 -6.90 12.07 -7.88
CA SER A 122 -5.49 11.71 -7.83
C SER A 122 -4.59 12.85 -8.31
N GLN A 123 -3.50 13.06 -7.58
CA GLN A 123 -2.47 14.03 -7.94
C GLN A 123 -1.12 13.33 -7.89
N ILE A 124 -0.38 13.31 -8.98
CA ILE A 124 0.98 12.76 -9.01
C ILE A 124 1.93 13.84 -9.49
N ILE A 125 2.98 14.10 -8.72
CA ILE A 125 4.07 15.01 -9.06
C ILE A 125 5.36 14.20 -9.02
N GLY A 126 5.91 13.89 -10.17
CA GLY A 126 7.07 13.00 -10.33
C GLY A 126 7.01 12.19 -11.62
N ASP A 127 8.03 11.38 -11.86
CA ASP A 127 8.09 10.55 -13.06
C ASP A 127 7.32 9.24 -12.85
N ILE A 128 6.55 8.84 -13.86
CA ILE A 128 5.71 7.65 -13.84
C ILE A 128 6.21 6.66 -14.89
N GLU A 129 6.47 5.43 -14.47
CA GLU A 129 6.74 4.30 -15.35
C GLU A 129 5.68 3.22 -15.10
N ALA A 130 4.84 2.93 -16.10
CA ALA A 130 3.74 1.99 -15.95
C ALA A 130 3.66 0.98 -17.10
N GLY A 131 3.30 -0.28 -16.84
CA GLY A 131 2.94 -1.23 -17.89
C GLY A 131 1.73 -0.74 -18.70
N SER A 132 0.64 -0.42 -17.99
CA SER A 132 -0.58 0.19 -18.51
C SER A 132 -1.09 1.24 -17.54
N ILE A 133 -1.62 2.35 -18.05
CA ILE A 133 -2.21 3.42 -17.22
C ILE A 133 -3.67 3.66 -17.62
N SER A 134 -4.52 3.89 -16.62
CA SER A 134 -5.92 4.27 -16.76
C SER A 134 -6.16 5.48 -15.87
N VAL A 135 -6.63 6.58 -16.48
CA VAL A 135 -6.78 7.87 -15.83
C VAL A 135 -8.23 8.31 -15.89
N GLU A 136 -8.83 8.55 -14.73
CA GLU A 136 -10.18 9.08 -14.62
C GLU A 136 -10.21 10.61 -14.77
N GLN A 137 -11.37 11.15 -15.16
CA GLN A 137 -11.56 12.58 -15.32
C GLN A 137 -11.37 13.31 -13.98
N GLY A 138 -10.41 14.24 -13.94
CA GLY A 138 -10.08 15.04 -12.75
C GLY A 138 -8.66 14.82 -12.25
N ALA A 139 -8.06 13.67 -12.55
CA ALA A 139 -6.70 13.34 -12.16
C ALA A 139 -5.69 14.35 -12.72
N CYS A 140 -4.73 14.77 -11.90
CA CYS A 140 -3.65 15.67 -12.28
C CYS A 140 -2.31 14.96 -12.20
N ILE A 141 -1.54 14.99 -13.27
CA ILE A 141 -0.22 14.38 -13.35
C ILE A 141 0.77 15.44 -13.82
N GLN A 142 1.87 15.61 -13.10
CA GLN A 142 2.94 16.54 -13.43
C GLN A 142 4.29 15.83 -13.37
N GLY A 143 4.82 15.47 -14.55
CA GLY A 143 6.12 14.82 -14.70
C GLY A 143 6.22 14.09 -16.04
N ASN A 144 7.23 13.24 -16.18
CA ASN A 144 7.37 12.39 -17.36
C ASN A 144 6.59 11.10 -17.17
N ILE A 145 5.94 10.62 -18.23
CA ILE A 145 5.18 9.35 -18.19
C ILE A 145 5.72 8.43 -19.28
N VAL A 146 6.13 7.23 -18.88
CA VAL A 146 6.59 6.15 -19.77
C VAL A 146 5.64 4.97 -19.60
N ILE A 147 5.02 4.55 -20.70
CA ILE A 147 4.05 3.44 -20.71
C ILE A 147 4.59 2.29 -21.56
N GLY A 148 4.41 1.06 -21.10
CA GLY A 148 4.85 -0.14 -21.81
C GLY A 148 6.31 -0.51 -21.56
N ALA A 149 6.93 0.10 -20.55
CA ALA A 149 8.20 -0.38 -20.05
C ALA A 149 7.99 -1.72 -19.34
N LYS A 150 8.78 -2.72 -19.72
CA LYS A 150 8.79 -4.01 -19.02
C LYS A 150 9.57 -3.80 -17.73
N VAL A 151 8.89 -3.37 -16.69
CA VAL A 151 9.53 -3.11 -15.39
C VAL A 151 9.79 -4.45 -14.71
N ASP A 152 11.04 -4.87 -14.69
CA ASP A 152 11.47 -6.01 -13.88
C ASP A 152 11.41 -5.61 -12.40
N MET A 153 10.36 -6.06 -11.72
CA MET A 153 10.25 -5.85 -10.28
C MET A 153 11.36 -6.61 -9.55
N PRO A 154 11.94 -6.03 -8.49
CA PRO A 154 12.83 -6.78 -7.62
C PRO A 154 12.06 -7.98 -7.05
N SER A 155 12.29 -9.15 -7.63
CA SER A 155 11.84 -10.42 -7.07
C SER A 155 12.60 -10.60 -5.77
N GLY A 156 11.97 -10.24 -4.66
CA GLY A 156 12.52 -10.47 -3.34
C GLY A 156 12.78 -11.96 -3.15
N LYS A 157 14.00 -12.40 -3.47
CA LYS A 157 14.58 -13.61 -2.91
C LYS A 157 14.60 -13.39 -1.41
N ALA A 158 13.67 -14.02 -0.70
CA ALA A 158 13.88 -14.29 0.71
C ALA A 158 15.22 -15.04 0.80
N ALA A 159 16.21 -14.40 1.41
CA ALA A 159 17.47 -15.07 1.75
C ALA A 159 17.13 -16.29 2.63
N GLU A 160 17.68 -17.44 2.26
CA GLU A 160 17.61 -18.73 2.96
C GLU A 160 18.03 -18.66 4.43
#